data_AF-A0A7Y8UY21-F1
#
_entry.id   AF-A0A7Y8UY21-F1
#
_cell.length_a   1.000
_cell.length_b   1.000
_cell.length_c   1.000
_cell.angle_alpha   90.00
_cell.angle_beta   90.00
_cell.angle_gamma   90.00
#
_symmetry.space_group_name_H-M   'P 1'
#
loop_
_entity.id
_entity.type
_entity.pdbx_description
1 polymer ?
#
loop_
_entity_poly.entity_id
_entity_poly.type
_entity_poly.pdbx_seq_one_letter_code
_entity_poly.pdbx_strand_id
1 'polypeptide(L)' 'MKSIKSITVHSDTYIVGEPCHSLHFKGGTVIRIEEKNKFFGRISGFVVHFDTKAELHIHSNDVTVHWDDKGERV' A
#
# COMPACT_ATOMS: atom_id res chain seq x y z
N MET A 1 -15.77 0.31 5.36
CA MET A 1 -14.63 0.77 4.54
C MET A 1 -13.63 -0.36 4.49
N LYS A 2 -13.24 -0.82 3.29
CA LYS A 2 -12.19 -1.85 3.17
C LYS A 2 -10.84 -1.17 3.36
N SER A 3 -10.04 -1.65 4.30
CA SER A 3 -8.67 -1.19 4.49
C SER A 3 -7.73 -2.06 3.65
N ILE A 4 -6.65 -1.47 3.13
CA ILE A 4 -5.64 -2.24 2.41
C ILE A 4 -4.71 -2.86 3.43
N LYS A 5 -4.55 -4.19 3.37
CA LYS A 5 -3.63 -4.94 4.22
C LYS A 5 -2.22 -4.88 3.66
N SER A 6 -2.08 -5.12 2.36
CA SER A 6 -0.81 -5.04 1.67
C SER A 6 -0.99 -4.74 0.18
N ILE A 7 0.08 -4.23 -0.44
CA ILE A 7 0.18 -4.10 -1.89
C ILE A 7 1.49 -4.69 -2.37
N THR A 8 1.43 -5.34 -3.52
CA THR A 8 2.61 -5.85 -4.23
C THR A 8 2.72 -5.10 -5.54
N VAL A 9 3.88 -4.48 -5.75
CA VAL A 9 4.18 -3.69 -6.94
C VAL A 9 5.44 -4.29 -7.56
N HIS A 10 5.31 -4.88 -8.74
CA HIS A 10 6.38 -5.68 -9.35
C HIS A 10 6.87 -6.80 -8.41
N SER A 11 7.99 -6.60 -7.72
CA SER A 11 8.58 -7.56 -6.78
C SER A 11 8.66 -7.03 -5.34
N ASP A 12 8.26 -5.78 -5.10
CA ASP A 12 8.26 -5.17 -3.78
C ASP A 12 6.87 -5.31 -3.14
N THR A 13 6.83 -5.88 -1.93
CA THR A 13 5.60 -6.05 -1.15
C THR A 13 5.63 -5.12 0.05
N TYR A 14 4.55 -4.37 0.24
CA TYR A 14 4.36 -3.43 1.35
C TYR A 14 3.19 -3.91 2.19
N ILE A 15 3.45 -4.26 3.45
CA ILE A 15 2.46 -4.85 4.36
C ILE A 15 2.27 -3.91 5.55
N VAL A 16 1.04 -3.51 5.83
CA VAL A 16 0.73 -2.64 6.99
C VAL A 16 1.11 -3.36 8.29
N GLY A 17 1.89 -2.67 9.12
CA GLY A 17 2.43 -3.19 10.37
C GLY A 17 3.81 -3.84 10.25
N GLU A 18 4.33 -4.04 9.04
CA GLU A 18 5.65 -4.64 8.83
C GLU A 18 6.70 -3.63 8.35
N PRO A 19 7.98 -3.85 8.69
CA PRO A 19 9.09 -3.09 8.13
C PRO A 19 9.16 -3.28 6.61
N CYS A 20 9.35 -2.17 5.91
CA CYS A 20 9.56 -2.18 4.47
C CYS A 20 10.90 -2.84 4.14
N HIS A 21 10.82 -3.97 3.44
CA HIS A 21 11.98 -4.67 2.87
C HIS A 21 12.10 -4.44 1.36
N SER A 22 11.75 -3.24 0.89
CA SER A 22 11.99 -2.95 -0.51
C SER A 22 13.49 -2.77 -0.77
N LEU A 23 13.96 -3.28 -1.92
CA LEU A 23 15.38 -3.22 -2.26
C LEU A 23 15.86 -1.77 -2.48
N HIS A 24 14.94 -0.92 -2.93
CA HIS A 24 15.21 0.46 -3.35
C HIS A 24 14.85 1.51 -2.28
N PHE A 25 14.07 1.15 -1.27
CA PHE A 25 13.55 2.11 -0.29
C PHE A 25 13.53 1.53 1.13
N LYS A 26 14.31 2.15 2.02
CA LYS A 26 14.29 1.85 3.46
C LYS A 26 13.32 2.80 4.16
N GLY A 27 12.02 2.50 4.03
CA GLY A 27 10.95 3.33 4.57
C GLY A 27 10.71 3.22 6.07
N GLY A 28 11.23 2.18 6.73
CA GLY A 28 10.78 1.80 8.06
C GLY A 28 9.45 1.02 8.00
N THR A 29 8.67 1.04 9.08
CA THR A 29 7.41 0.28 9.18
C THR A 29 6.29 0.96 8.41
N VAL A 30 5.57 0.19 7.57
CA VAL A 30 4.38 0.67 6.87
C VAL A 30 3.25 0.84 7.88
N ILE A 31 2.74 2.05 8.02
CA ILE A 31 1.64 2.34 8.97
C ILE A 31 0.28 2.32 8.29
N ARG A 32 0.23 2.69 7.00
CA ARG A 32 -1.03 2.83 6.27
C ARG A 32 -0.77 2.79 4.76
N ILE A 33 -1.71 2.23 4.02
CA ILE A 33 -1.72 2.27 2.56
C ILE A 33 -3.04 2.91 2.15
N GLU A 34 -2.96 3.93 1.30
CA GLU A 34 -4.10 4.66 0.77
C GLU A 34 -4.11 4.59 -0.76
N GLU A 35 -5.29 4.48 -1.35
CA GLU A 35 -5.45 4.65 -2.79
C GLU A 35 -5.34 6.13 -3.15
N LYS A 36 -4.46 6.46 -4.10
CA LYS A 36 -4.44 7.80 -4.68
C LYS A 36 -5.65 7.92 -5.61
N ASN A 37 -6.57 8.78 -5.19
CA ASN A 37 -7.93 8.90 -5.70
C ASN A 37 -8.06 8.83 -7.24
N LYS A 38 -9.15 8.20 -7.67
CA LYS A 38 -9.48 7.82 -9.05
C LYS A 38 -9.99 9.05 -9.83
N PHE A 39 -9.11 9.81 -10.48
CA PHE A 39 -9.54 10.90 -11.35
C PHE A 39 -9.80 10.36 -12.76
N PHE A 40 -11.00 10.58 -13.32
CA PHE A 40 -11.42 10.09 -14.65
C PHE A 40 -11.31 8.57 -14.86
N GLY A 41 -11.73 7.77 -13.87
CA GLY A 41 -11.91 6.31 -14.08
C GLY A 41 -10.63 5.47 -14.09
N ARG A 42 -9.44 6.07 -13.96
CA ARG A 42 -8.18 5.35 -13.76
C ARG A 42 -7.73 5.46 -12.30
N ILE A 43 -7.35 4.32 -11.71
CA ILE A 43 -6.63 4.30 -10.43
C ILE A 43 -5.28 4.96 -10.72
N SER A 44 -4.99 6.08 -10.06
CA SER A 44 -3.82 6.91 -10.38
C SER A 44 -2.58 6.50 -9.58
N GLY A 45 -2.74 5.59 -8.62
CA GLY A 45 -1.64 5.03 -7.82
C GLY A 45 -2.04 4.69 -6.40
N PHE A 46 -1.03 4.36 -5.60
CA PHE A 46 -1.13 4.10 -4.16
C PHE A 46 -0.15 4.98 -3.41
N VAL A 47 -0.48 5.34 -2.18
CA VAL A 47 0.40 6.03 -1.25
C VAL A 47 0.64 5.11 -0.06
N VAL A 48 1.89 4.78 0.19
CA VAL A 48 2.31 4.01 1.36
C VAL A 48 2.92 5.00 2.36
N HIS A 49 2.31 5.10 3.53
CA HIS A 49 2.80 5.92 4.62
C HIS A 49 3.64 5.07 5.56
N PHE A 50 4.75 5.62 6.01
CA PHE A 50 5.65 4.98 6.97
C PHE A 50 5.71 5.73 8.29
N ASP A 51 6.05 5.02 9.37
CA ASP A 51 6.22 5.59 10.71
C ASP A 51 7.26 6.73 10.74
N THR A 52 8.26 6.64 9.86
CA THR A 52 9.31 7.65 9.69
C THR A 52 8.82 8.99 9.13
N LYS A 53 7.50 9.14 8.90
CA LYS A 53 6.85 10.24 8.16
C LYS A 53 7.22 10.28 6.68
N ALA A 54 7.92 9.26 6.18
CA ALA A 54 8.16 9.11 4.76
C ALA A 54 6.87 8.65 4.06
N GLU A 55 6.74 9.01 2.79
CA GLU A 55 5.60 8.64 1.95
C GLU A 55 6.15 8.11 0.63
N LEU A 56 5.68 6.94 0.21
CA LEU A 56 6.03 6.36 -1.08
C LEU A 56 4.82 6.43 -2.01
N HIS A 57 4.98 7.18 -3.10
CA HIS A 57 3.95 7.33 -4.12
C HIS A 57 4.20 6.30 -5.23
N ILE A 58 3.36 5.28 -5.29
CA ILE A 58 3.39 4.26 -6.32
C ILE A 58 2.50 4.68 -7.47
N HIS A 59 3.12 4.92 -8.62
CA HIS A 59 2.44 5.20 -9.88
C HIS A 59 2.68 4.04 -10.84
N SER A 60 2.02 2.90 -10.57
CA SER A 60 2.09 1.71 -11.43
C SER A 60 0.69 1.19 -11.74
N ASN A 61 0.50 0.67 -12.96
CA ASN A 61 -0.72 -0.02 -13.36
C ASN A 61 -0.71 -1.51 -12.98
N ASP A 62 0.47 -2.05 -12.64
CA ASP A 62 0.67 -3.45 -12.27
C ASP A 62 0.84 -3.56 -10.75
N VAL A 63 -0.28 -3.49 -10.04
CA VAL A 63 -0.32 -3.55 -8.58
C VAL A 63 -1.33 -4.60 -8.14
N THR A 64 -0.88 -5.56 -7.34
CA THR A 64 -1.76 -6.52 -6.67
C THR A 64 -2.10 -5.97 -5.30
N VAL A 65 -3.39 -5.73 -5.04
CA VAL A 65 -3.86 -5.19 -3.76
C VAL A 65 -4.51 -6.30 -2.94
N HIS A 66 -3.99 -6.51 -1.74
CA HIS A 66 -4.60 -7.38 -0.73
C HIS A 66 -5.37 -6.52 0.26
N TRP A 67 -6.68 -6.67 0.24
CA TRP A 67 -7.57 -5.99 1.17
C TRP A 67 -7.61 -6.74 2.49
N ASP A 68 -7.66 -6.00 3.59
CA ASP A 68 -8.02 -6.58 4.88
C ASP A 68 -9.52 -6.88 4.80
N ASP A 69 -9.83 -8.14 4.48
CA ASP A 69 -11.16 -8.67 4.73
C ASP A 69 -11.26 -8.76 6.25
N LYS A 70 -11.74 -7.69 6.89
CA LYS A 70 -12.48 -7.85 8.14
C LYS A 70 -13.73 -8.65 7.79
N GLY A 71 -13.52 -9.95 7.59
CA GLY A 71 -14.55 -10.93 7.59
C GLY A 71 -15.28 -10.74 8.91
N GLU A 72 -16.55 -10.38 8.77
CA GLU A 72 -17.62 -10.71 9.69
C GLU A 72 -17.22 -11.96 10.51
N ARG A 73 -16.77 -11.74 11.74
CA ARG A 73 -16.78 -12.81 12.73
C ARG A 73 -18.25 -12.93 13.12
N VAL A 74 -18.85 -14.03 12.65
CA VAL A 74 -20.07 -14.71 13.11
C VAL A 74 -20.72 -14.19 14.38
#